data_AF-A0A7I9VFU0-F1
#
_entry.id   AF-A0A7I9VFU0-F1
#
_cell.length_a   1.000
_cell.length_b   1.000
_cell.length_c   1.000
_cell.angle_alpha   90.00
_cell.angle_beta   90.00
_cell.angle_gamma   90.00
#
_symmetry.space_group_name_H-M   'P 1'
#
loop_
_entity.id
_entity.type
_entity.pdbx_description
1 polymer ?
#
loop_
_entity_poly.entity_id
_entity_poly.type
_entity_poly.pdbx_seq_one_letter_code
_entity_poly.pdbx_strand_id
1 'polypeptide(L)'
;MTTRRTHLAVFVLAAACYLAFGAYLALDQQFYSGDALSRVQAAQAALVSRDPHLSAIGFVFTPLTAIAEIPLVALSPLWPAFTTHAMSAVVMSALFMAGSVMQLAGIVTDRGLSWRIGALVVGAYALNPMIVFYGANGMSEAPYLFCLVWAVRRLIRWVDTDDVHDLVTAGIALALSYLTRYDGGAAGFAAMIFVAVISFRRASSSPVETVTRRRRAVVDAAVVALPTAVAFTVWASTSWLITGDLFAQFTSEYGNAAIISQLGGSGSDTATTALEFSATCMAIMAPLLVLLVPGVAVVRRRRLRAVAVSLAVFGAVLAFQVFAYSRGTTFGFLRFYITVIPLSAVLAALAAPMRRDMPYRRLGANAELPDLTPSPGGWRRLIPVAAAAALVVGVGTTWVGMASPKYAPQEFALRAVIGADPDSTDKLLLDARRVARSFSTERELAHYLDSLNLPDGAVVCDTVYGFAVIVQSQRPRQFVIPSDADFARILNAPAAHRVQYILAVPNEGRGTSDAVNVRFPTMYENGAQIAALVLEARNQGADQPDWRLYRVVS
;
A
#
# COMPACT_ATOMS: atom_id res chain seq x y z
N MET A 1 -18.97 11.92 -26.24
CA MET A 1 -19.02 11.70 -24.77
C MET A 1 -18.38 12.88 -24.07
N THR A 2 -18.97 13.39 -22.98
CA THR A 2 -18.32 14.42 -22.15
C THR A 2 -17.11 13.81 -21.43
N THR A 3 -16.06 14.60 -21.17
CA THR A 3 -14.84 14.16 -20.47
C THR A 3 -15.12 13.37 -19.19
N ARG A 4 -16.13 13.80 -18.43
CA ARG A 4 -16.60 13.14 -17.21
C ARG A 4 -17.12 11.72 -17.46
N ARG A 5 -17.85 11.49 -18.55
CA ARG A 5 -18.34 10.14 -18.92
C ARG A 5 -17.18 9.22 -19.29
N THR A 6 -16.15 9.73 -19.97
CA THR A 6 -14.96 8.94 -20.31
C THR A 6 -14.17 8.54 -19.06
N HIS A 7 -13.92 9.47 -18.13
CA HIS A 7 -13.22 9.15 -16.87
C HIS A 7 -13.99 8.14 -16.03
N LEU A 8 -15.32 8.28 -15.94
CA LEU A 8 -16.16 7.32 -15.26
C LEU A 8 -16.13 5.93 -15.94
N ALA A 9 -16.16 5.88 -17.27
CA ALA A 9 -16.06 4.61 -17.99
C ALA A 9 -14.73 3.91 -17.74
N VAL A 10 -13.62 4.66 -17.73
CA VAL A 10 -12.28 4.13 -17.39
C VAL A 10 -12.25 3.59 -15.96
N PHE A 11 -12.81 4.33 -15.01
CA PHE A 11 -12.91 3.89 -13.62
C PHE A 11 -13.73 2.60 -13.49
N VAL A 12 -14.94 2.56 -14.05
CA VAL A 12 -15.83 1.39 -13.94
C VAL A 12 -15.22 0.17 -14.60
N LEU A 13 -14.61 0.32 -15.79
CA LEU A 13 -13.97 -0.80 -16.48
C LEU A 13 -12.77 -1.35 -15.68
N ALA A 14 -11.88 -0.46 -15.20
CA ALA A 14 -10.73 -0.88 -14.40
C ALA A 14 -11.17 -1.53 -13.08
N ALA A 15 -12.15 -0.94 -12.38
CA ALA A 15 -12.68 -1.47 -11.15
C ALA A 15 -13.30 -2.87 -11.37
N ALA A 16 -14.09 -3.06 -12.43
CA ALA A 16 -14.68 -4.35 -12.75
C ALA A 16 -13.61 -5.41 -13.03
N CYS A 17 -12.55 -5.08 -13.78
CA CYS A 17 -11.44 -6.01 -14.05
C CYS A 17 -10.68 -6.38 -12.77
N TYR A 18 -10.31 -5.39 -11.94
CA TYR A 18 -9.57 -5.64 -10.70
C TYR A 18 -10.42 -6.40 -9.67
N LEU A 19 -11.71 -6.08 -9.56
CA LEU A 19 -12.65 -6.81 -8.71
C LEU A 19 -12.83 -8.25 -9.17
N ALA A 20 -13.02 -8.49 -10.46
CA ALA A 20 -13.18 -9.85 -11.00
C ALA A 20 -11.93 -10.69 -10.75
N PHE A 21 -10.74 -10.12 -11.01
CA PHE A 21 -9.49 -10.81 -10.76
C PHE A 21 -9.22 -11.03 -9.27
N GLY A 22 -9.51 -10.04 -8.43
CA GLY A 22 -9.37 -10.17 -6.97
C GLY A 22 -10.36 -11.16 -6.36
N ALA A 23 -11.59 -11.21 -6.86
CA ALA A 23 -12.57 -12.22 -6.46
C ALA A 23 -12.10 -13.63 -6.85
N TYR A 24 -11.55 -13.82 -8.05
CA TYR A 24 -10.92 -15.08 -8.45
C TYR A 24 -9.77 -15.47 -7.51
N LEU A 25 -8.87 -14.53 -7.19
CA LEU A 25 -7.75 -14.79 -6.28
C LEU A 25 -8.24 -15.15 -4.85
N ALA A 26 -9.22 -14.43 -4.33
CA ALA A 26 -9.65 -14.54 -2.95
C ALA A 26 -10.64 -15.69 -2.68
N LEU A 27 -11.59 -15.92 -3.60
CA LEU A 27 -12.66 -16.91 -3.46
C LEU A 27 -12.25 -18.26 -4.03
N ASP A 28 -11.74 -18.30 -5.27
CA ASP A 28 -11.43 -19.56 -5.95
C ASP A 28 -10.03 -20.07 -5.57
N GLN A 29 -9.03 -19.20 -5.67
CA GLN A 29 -7.62 -19.57 -5.44
C GLN A 29 -7.21 -19.46 -3.98
N GLN A 30 -8.02 -18.77 -3.18
CA GLN A 30 -7.77 -18.54 -1.76
C GLN A 30 -6.38 -17.98 -1.45
N PHE A 31 -5.90 -17.12 -2.35
CA PHE A 31 -4.59 -16.51 -2.35
C PHE A 31 -4.66 -15.15 -1.64
N TYR A 32 -3.97 -15.01 -0.50
CA TYR A 32 -3.99 -13.78 0.31
C TYR A 32 -2.59 -13.24 0.56
N SER A 33 -2.51 -11.92 0.69
CA SER A 33 -1.31 -11.24 1.19
C SER A 33 -1.43 -11.02 2.69
N GLY A 34 -0.39 -11.37 3.46
CA GLY A 34 -0.42 -11.29 4.93
C GLY A 34 -0.76 -9.89 5.47
N ASP A 35 -0.13 -8.84 4.92
CA ASP A 35 -0.41 -7.47 5.35
C ASP A 35 -1.83 -7.02 4.99
N ALA A 36 -2.43 -7.53 3.91
CA ALA A 36 -3.82 -7.23 3.59
C ALA A 36 -4.76 -7.93 4.57
N LEU A 37 -4.50 -9.21 4.83
CA LEU A 37 -5.31 -10.03 5.72
C LEU A 37 -5.30 -9.52 7.17
N SER A 38 -4.16 -9.02 7.66
CA SER A 38 -4.06 -8.39 8.99
C SER A 38 -4.84 -7.07 9.08
N ARG A 39 -5.01 -6.32 7.99
CA ARG A 39 -5.84 -5.10 7.96
C ARG A 39 -7.33 -5.40 7.99
N VAL A 40 -7.75 -6.46 7.30
CA VAL A 40 -9.11 -7.00 7.41
C VAL A 40 -9.37 -7.42 8.86
N GLN A 41 -8.42 -8.11 9.49
CA GLN A 41 -8.53 -8.51 10.89
C GLN A 41 -8.62 -7.29 11.83
N ALA A 42 -7.82 -6.25 11.61
CA ALA A 42 -7.89 -5.01 12.38
C ALA A 42 -9.25 -4.30 12.24
N ALA A 43 -9.81 -4.25 11.02
CA ALA A 43 -11.15 -3.73 10.78
C ALA A 43 -12.24 -4.61 11.42
N GLN A 44 -12.07 -5.93 11.41
CA GLN A 44 -12.93 -6.89 12.11
C GLN A 44 -12.85 -6.70 13.63
N ALA A 45 -11.65 -6.46 14.16
CA ALA A 45 -11.41 -6.22 15.58
C ALA A 45 -12.16 -4.98 16.09
N ALA A 46 -12.24 -3.93 15.26
CA ALA A 46 -12.95 -2.71 15.60
C ALA A 46 -14.48 -2.80 15.60
N LEU A 47 -15.07 -3.81 14.93
CA LEU A 47 -16.52 -3.90 14.70
C LEU A 47 -17.19 -5.17 15.23
N VAL A 48 -16.55 -6.33 15.07
CA VAL A 48 -17.20 -7.66 15.20
C VAL A 48 -16.47 -8.58 16.18
N SER A 49 -15.40 -8.11 16.83
CA SER A 49 -14.71 -8.86 17.89
C SER A 49 -15.53 -8.99 19.17
N ARG A 50 -14.95 -9.66 20.16
CA ARG A 50 -15.48 -9.78 21.52
C ARG A 50 -15.56 -8.43 22.23
N ASP A 51 -14.58 -7.56 22.03
CA ASP A 51 -14.50 -6.21 22.62
C ASP A 51 -14.38 -5.14 21.51
N PRO A 52 -15.47 -4.83 20.79
CA PRO A 52 -15.41 -3.95 19.62
C PRO A 52 -15.25 -2.48 20.01
N HIS A 53 -14.13 -1.89 19.61
CA HIS A 53 -13.86 -0.46 19.79
C HIS A 53 -12.89 0.05 18.73
N LEU A 54 -12.98 1.34 18.36
CA LEU A 54 -12.22 1.88 17.22
C LEU A 54 -10.70 1.83 17.42
N SER A 55 -10.19 1.89 18.65
CA SER A 55 -8.75 1.73 18.92
C SER A 55 -8.20 0.33 18.64
N ALA A 56 -9.06 -0.67 18.41
CA ALA A 56 -8.64 -2.04 18.05
C ALA A 56 -8.07 -2.15 16.62
N ILE A 57 -8.18 -1.09 15.79
CA ILE A 57 -7.57 -1.06 14.45
C ILE A 57 -6.03 -1.14 14.46
N GLY A 58 -5.40 -0.95 15.63
CA GLY A 58 -3.95 -0.94 15.80
C GLY A 58 -3.28 0.37 15.35
N PHE A 59 -2.11 0.64 15.93
CA PHE A 59 -1.35 1.90 15.74
C PHE A 59 0.06 1.71 15.17
N VAL A 60 0.46 0.46 14.91
CA VAL A 60 1.75 0.15 14.25
C VAL A 60 1.77 0.63 12.81
N PHE A 61 0.64 0.49 12.13
CA PHE A 61 0.49 0.92 10.76
C PHE A 61 -0.57 2.02 10.61
N THR A 62 -0.41 2.88 9.62
CA THR A 62 -1.31 4.01 9.35
C THR A 62 -2.74 3.56 9.02
N PRO A 63 -3.78 4.31 9.40
CA PRO A 63 -5.11 3.74 9.60
C PRO A 63 -5.97 3.64 8.33
N LEU A 64 -5.63 4.32 7.23
CA LEU A 64 -6.60 4.54 6.14
C LEU A 64 -7.07 3.25 5.48
N THR A 65 -6.18 2.26 5.32
CA THR A 65 -6.55 0.98 4.70
C THR A 65 -7.59 0.24 5.53
N ALA A 66 -7.36 0.08 6.84
CA ALA A 66 -8.31 -0.56 7.74
C ALA A 66 -9.63 0.23 7.85
N ILE A 67 -9.57 1.56 7.98
CA ILE A 67 -10.77 2.41 8.06
C ILE A 67 -11.62 2.32 6.78
N ALA A 68 -10.99 2.27 5.60
CA ALA A 68 -11.69 2.14 4.33
C ALA A 68 -12.46 0.82 4.20
N GLU A 69 -12.06 -0.21 4.95
CA GLU A 69 -12.69 -1.53 4.94
C GLU A 69 -13.86 -1.65 5.94
N ILE A 70 -13.91 -0.81 6.98
CA ILE A 70 -14.96 -0.82 8.03
C ILE A 70 -16.39 -0.92 7.45
N PRO A 71 -16.80 -0.13 6.45
CA PRO A 71 -18.16 -0.24 5.91
C PRO A 71 -18.49 -1.60 5.31
N LEU A 72 -17.50 -2.28 4.70
CA LEU A 72 -17.68 -3.61 4.11
C LEU A 72 -17.63 -4.71 5.18
N VAL A 73 -16.74 -4.56 6.15
CA VAL A 73 -16.67 -5.47 7.31
C VAL A 73 -17.96 -5.43 8.14
N ALA A 74 -18.61 -4.27 8.25
CA ALA A 74 -19.92 -4.14 8.88
C ALA A 74 -21.02 -4.98 8.19
N LEU A 75 -20.82 -5.33 6.91
CA LEU A 75 -21.72 -6.19 6.14
C LEU A 75 -21.34 -7.69 6.23
N SER A 76 -20.29 -8.05 6.98
CA SER A 76 -19.90 -9.46 7.18
C SER A 76 -20.99 -10.38 7.75
N PRO A 77 -21.96 -9.91 8.58
CA PRO A 77 -23.08 -10.77 8.99
C PRO A 77 -23.99 -11.17 7.81
N LEU A 78 -24.06 -10.36 6.75
CA LEU A 78 -24.83 -10.65 5.55
C LEU A 78 -24.02 -11.51 4.57
N TRP A 79 -22.73 -11.23 4.46
CA TRP A 79 -21.82 -11.99 3.61
C TRP A 79 -20.46 -12.19 4.30
N PRO A 80 -20.24 -13.33 4.97
CA PRO A 80 -19.03 -13.59 5.75
C PRO A 80 -17.73 -13.49 4.94
N ALA A 81 -17.79 -13.61 3.60
CA ALA A 81 -16.63 -13.48 2.73
C ALA A 81 -15.96 -12.10 2.80
N PHE A 82 -16.67 -11.05 3.25
CA PHE A 82 -16.05 -9.75 3.50
C PHE A 82 -14.87 -9.84 4.47
N THR A 83 -14.93 -10.71 5.47
CA THR A 83 -13.80 -10.99 6.39
C THR A 83 -13.10 -12.30 6.03
N THR A 84 -13.85 -13.41 5.99
CA THR A 84 -13.28 -14.77 5.89
C THR A 84 -12.48 -15.04 4.60
N HIS A 85 -12.81 -14.33 3.52
CA HIS A 85 -12.08 -14.36 2.26
C HIS A 85 -11.44 -13.00 1.92
N ALA A 86 -11.32 -12.08 2.88
CA ALA A 86 -10.74 -10.76 2.68
C ALA A 86 -11.37 -9.94 1.53
N MET A 87 -12.65 -10.15 1.21
CA MET A 87 -13.31 -9.43 0.12
C MET A 87 -13.42 -7.92 0.41
N SER A 88 -13.42 -7.49 1.67
CA SER A 88 -13.34 -6.05 2.02
C SER A 88 -12.09 -5.40 1.43
N ALA A 89 -10.94 -6.07 1.59
CA ALA A 89 -9.66 -5.59 1.12
C ALA A 89 -9.61 -5.59 -0.42
N VAL A 90 -10.08 -6.67 -1.07
CA VAL A 90 -10.18 -6.74 -2.55
C VAL A 90 -10.99 -5.57 -3.12
N VAL A 91 -12.16 -5.30 -2.54
CA VAL A 91 -13.01 -4.19 -3.00
C VAL A 91 -12.32 -2.85 -2.78
N MET A 92 -11.70 -2.65 -1.61
CA MET A 92 -10.94 -1.45 -1.30
C MET A 92 -9.82 -1.22 -2.32
N SER A 93 -8.93 -2.20 -2.54
CA SER A 93 -7.80 -2.05 -3.47
C SER A 93 -8.27 -1.83 -4.91
N ALA A 94 -9.33 -2.52 -5.35
CA ALA A 94 -9.82 -2.41 -6.72
C ALA A 94 -10.38 -1.02 -7.03
N LEU A 95 -11.16 -0.45 -6.10
CA LEU A 95 -11.72 0.88 -6.26
C LEU A 95 -10.64 1.97 -6.22
N PHE A 96 -9.69 1.88 -5.29
CA PHE A 96 -8.59 2.84 -5.22
C PHE A 96 -7.67 2.75 -6.43
N MET A 97 -7.29 1.55 -6.87
CA MET A 97 -6.45 1.38 -8.06
C MET A 97 -7.17 1.83 -9.34
N ALA A 98 -8.47 1.55 -9.49
CA ALA A 98 -9.26 2.13 -10.58
C ALA A 98 -9.30 3.67 -10.51
N GLY A 99 -9.35 4.22 -9.31
CA GLY A 99 -9.18 5.65 -9.05
C GLY A 99 -7.84 6.18 -9.55
N SER A 100 -6.73 5.47 -9.33
CA SER A 100 -5.39 5.90 -9.77
C SER A 100 -5.30 5.94 -11.30
N VAL A 101 -5.87 4.93 -11.97
CA VAL A 101 -6.01 4.88 -13.45
C VAL A 101 -6.84 6.08 -13.95
N MET A 102 -7.94 6.39 -13.28
CA MET A 102 -8.78 7.55 -13.60
C MET A 102 -8.01 8.87 -13.42
N GLN A 103 -7.17 9.02 -12.40
CA GLN A 103 -6.36 10.23 -12.22
C GLN A 103 -5.30 10.37 -13.32
N LEU A 104 -4.67 9.27 -13.74
CA LEU A 104 -3.74 9.27 -14.88
C LEU A 104 -4.47 9.62 -16.19
N ALA A 105 -5.65 9.05 -16.44
CA ALA A 105 -6.50 9.43 -17.58
C ALA A 105 -6.90 10.90 -17.51
N GLY A 106 -7.07 11.42 -16.29
CA GLY A 106 -7.21 12.82 -15.98
C GLY A 106 -6.03 13.67 -16.44
N ILE A 107 -4.80 13.28 -16.12
CA ILE A 107 -3.57 13.97 -16.59
C ILE A 107 -3.51 13.98 -18.13
N VAL A 108 -3.78 12.84 -18.75
CA VAL A 108 -3.82 12.70 -20.23
C VAL A 108 -4.84 13.67 -20.84
N THR A 109 -6.01 13.79 -20.21
CA THR A 109 -7.09 14.64 -20.71
C THR A 109 -6.82 16.11 -20.46
N ASP A 110 -6.30 16.45 -19.28
CA ASP A 110 -5.89 17.82 -18.92
C ASP A 110 -4.83 18.31 -19.92
N ARG A 111 -3.94 17.42 -20.38
CA ARG A 111 -2.93 17.75 -21.41
C ARG A 111 -3.44 17.69 -22.86
N GLY A 112 -4.69 17.29 -23.09
CA GLY A 112 -5.27 17.21 -24.42
C GLY A 112 -4.58 16.21 -25.34
N LEU A 113 -4.04 15.11 -24.81
CA LEU A 113 -3.38 14.09 -25.62
C LEU A 113 -4.35 13.50 -26.64
N SER A 114 -3.81 13.07 -27.79
CA SER A 114 -4.59 12.28 -28.75
C SER A 114 -5.07 10.98 -28.11
N TRP A 115 -6.28 10.53 -28.46
CA TRP A 115 -6.87 9.32 -27.89
C TRP A 115 -5.96 8.09 -28.01
N ARG A 116 -5.17 7.95 -29.08
CA ARG A 116 -4.24 6.83 -29.29
C ARG A 116 -3.14 6.78 -28.23
N ILE A 117 -2.39 7.88 -28.09
CA ILE A 117 -1.31 7.98 -27.09
C ILE A 117 -1.90 7.92 -25.68
N GLY A 118 -3.04 8.59 -25.44
CA GLY A 118 -3.71 8.57 -24.15
C GLY A 118 -4.15 7.17 -23.75
N ALA A 119 -4.81 6.43 -24.65
CA ALA A 119 -5.23 5.04 -24.41
C ALA A 119 -4.03 4.11 -24.19
N LEU A 120 -2.92 4.32 -24.91
CA LEU A 120 -1.71 3.52 -24.72
C LEU A 120 -1.07 3.78 -23.35
N VAL A 121 -0.90 5.05 -22.94
CA VAL A 121 -0.32 5.38 -21.63
C VAL A 121 -1.20 4.87 -20.48
N VAL A 122 -2.51 5.13 -20.55
CA VAL A 122 -3.46 4.67 -19.52
C VAL A 122 -3.57 3.16 -19.51
N GLY A 123 -3.64 2.52 -20.68
CA GLY A 123 -3.71 1.07 -20.82
C GLY A 123 -2.45 0.36 -20.34
N ALA A 124 -1.26 0.86 -20.71
CA ALA A 124 0.01 0.29 -20.24
C ALA A 124 0.17 0.43 -18.71
N TYR A 125 -0.34 1.50 -18.11
CA TYR A 125 -0.40 1.63 -16.66
C TYR A 125 -1.41 0.65 -16.04
N ALA A 126 -2.66 0.64 -16.52
CA ALA A 126 -3.74 -0.17 -15.96
C ALA A 126 -3.52 -1.68 -16.12
N LEU A 127 -2.89 -2.10 -17.22
CA LEU A 127 -2.59 -3.51 -17.51
C LEU A 127 -1.19 -3.93 -17.05
N ASN A 128 -0.44 -3.04 -16.39
CA ASN A 128 0.84 -3.44 -15.81
C ASN A 128 0.58 -4.53 -14.75
N PRO A 129 1.29 -5.67 -14.77
CA PRO A 129 1.06 -6.79 -13.85
C PRO A 129 1.07 -6.42 -12.36
N MET A 130 1.96 -5.51 -11.95
CA MET A 130 1.98 -5.01 -10.57
C MET A 130 0.73 -4.19 -10.26
N ILE A 131 0.25 -3.36 -11.19
CA ILE A 131 -0.97 -2.58 -11.01
C ILE A 131 -2.21 -3.47 -10.93
N VAL A 132 -2.28 -4.51 -11.77
CA VAL A 132 -3.37 -5.50 -11.74
C VAL A 132 -3.36 -6.28 -10.44
N PHE A 133 -2.20 -6.81 -10.03
CA PHE A 133 -2.07 -7.62 -8.82
C PHE A 133 -2.35 -6.81 -7.55
N TYR A 134 -1.76 -5.62 -7.41
CA TYR A 134 -1.99 -4.74 -6.25
C TYR A 134 -3.34 -4.02 -6.28
N GLY A 135 -4.01 -3.98 -7.43
CA GLY A 135 -5.42 -3.60 -7.53
C GLY A 135 -6.36 -4.70 -7.00
N ALA A 136 -5.89 -5.94 -6.90
CA ALA A 136 -6.74 -7.11 -6.66
C ALA A 136 -6.47 -7.82 -5.32
N ASN A 137 -5.47 -7.41 -4.54
CA ASN A 137 -4.99 -8.17 -3.37
C ASN A 137 -5.20 -7.49 -2.01
N GLY A 138 -5.82 -6.30 -1.95
CA GLY A 138 -6.14 -5.63 -0.69
C GLY A 138 -5.01 -4.86 -0.02
N MET A 139 -3.84 -4.81 -0.65
CA MET A 139 -2.65 -4.17 -0.10
C MET A 139 -2.72 -2.62 -0.16
N SER A 140 -1.88 -1.96 0.65
CA SER A 140 -1.83 -0.49 0.80
C SER A 140 -1.43 0.27 -0.48
N GLU A 141 -0.84 -0.41 -1.45
CA GLU A 141 -0.27 0.15 -2.67
C GLU A 141 -1.36 0.83 -3.51
N ALA A 142 -2.55 0.25 -3.62
CA ALA A 142 -3.66 0.83 -4.37
C ALA A 142 -4.10 2.23 -3.86
N PRO A 143 -4.52 2.40 -2.59
CA PRO A 143 -4.88 3.71 -2.07
C PRO A 143 -3.70 4.67 -2.05
N TYR A 144 -2.48 4.18 -1.84
CA TYR A 144 -1.28 5.02 -1.89
C TYR A 144 -1.03 5.60 -3.29
N LEU A 145 -1.05 4.76 -4.33
CA LEU A 145 -0.87 5.20 -5.72
C LEU A 145 -1.99 6.14 -6.16
N PHE A 146 -3.24 5.89 -5.75
CA PHE A 146 -4.35 6.81 -6.00
C PHE A 146 -4.06 8.21 -5.46
N CYS A 147 -3.70 8.30 -4.18
CA CYS A 147 -3.44 9.56 -3.49
C CYS A 147 -2.25 10.30 -4.11
N LEU A 148 -1.15 9.60 -4.43
CA LEU A 148 0.02 10.21 -5.07
C LEU A 148 -0.27 10.72 -6.49
N VAL A 149 -0.93 9.92 -7.33
CA VAL A 149 -1.27 10.36 -8.71
C VAL A 149 -2.28 11.50 -8.67
N TRP A 150 -3.23 11.48 -7.72
CA TRP A 150 -4.14 12.60 -7.49
C TRP A 150 -3.40 13.87 -7.10
N ALA A 151 -2.50 13.80 -6.12
CA ALA A 151 -1.66 14.93 -5.69
C ALA A 151 -0.82 15.48 -6.84
N VAL A 152 -0.10 14.61 -7.56
CA VAL A 152 0.76 15.01 -8.69
C VAL A 152 -0.05 15.64 -9.82
N ARG A 153 -1.22 15.10 -10.16
CA ARG A 153 -2.12 15.74 -11.14
C ARG A 153 -2.45 17.17 -10.74
N ARG A 154 -2.80 17.39 -9.47
CA ARG A 154 -3.16 18.72 -8.95
C ARG A 154 -1.98 19.67 -8.92
N LEU A 155 -0.80 19.19 -8.51
CA LEU A 155 0.42 19.99 -8.53
C LEU A 155 0.87 20.34 -9.96
N ILE A 156 0.72 19.42 -10.92
CA ILE A 156 0.97 19.73 -12.34
C ILE A 156 0.05 20.85 -12.82
N ARG A 157 -1.24 20.83 -12.44
CA ARG A 157 -2.18 21.90 -12.79
C ARG A 157 -1.80 23.21 -12.11
N TRP A 158 -1.53 23.18 -10.80
CA TRP A 158 -1.11 24.35 -10.04
C TRP A 158 0.17 25.02 -10.59
N VAL A 159 1.10 24.22 -11.12
CA VAL A 159 2.32 24.70 -11.80
C VAL A 159 2.02 25.58 -13.03
N ASP A 160 0.83 25.44 -13.62
CA ASP A 160 0.40 26.23 -14.76
C ASP A 160 -0.63 27.31 -14.35
N THR A 161 -1.60 26.96 -13.50
CA THR A 161 -2.77 27.80 -13.18
C THR A 161 -2.57 28.73 -11.99
N ASP A 162 -1.62 28.42 -11.10
CA ASP A 162 -1.42 29.15 -9.84
C ASP A 162 -2.69 29.18 -8.96
N ASP A 163 -3.57 28.18 -9.10
CA ASP A 163 -4.86 28.08 -8.39
C ASP A 163 -4.71 27.42 -7.00
N VAL A 164 -5.12 28.13 -5.95
CA VAL A 164 -5.10 27.65 -4.56
C VAL A 164 -5.94 26.39 -4.35
N HIS A 165 -7.00 26.18 -5.13
CA HIS A 165 -7.84 24.99 -4.98
C HIS A 165 -7.09 23.72 -5.38
N ASP A 166 -6.21 23.80 -6.39
CA ASP A 166 -5.35 22.68 -6.76
C ASP A 166 -4.30 22.41 -5.66
N LEU A 167 -3.78 23.44 -4.98
CA LEU A 167 -2.90 23.25 -3.80
C LEU A 167 -3.61 22.59 -2.61
N VAL A 168 -4.80 23.08 -2.25
CA VAL A 168 -5.59 22.50 -1.15
C VAL A 168 -5.91 21.04 -1.45
N THR A 169 -6.34 20.75 -2.68
CA THR A 169 -6.65 19.38 -3.11
C THR A 169 -5.40 18.50 -3.11
N ALA A 170 -4.25 19.02 -3.54
CA ALA A 170 -2.97 18.30 -3.47
C ALA A 170 -2.57 18.00 -2.02
N GLY A 171 -2.73 18.97 -1.11
CA GLY A 171 -2.44 18.78 0.31
C GLY A 171 -3.31 17.69 0.94
N ILE A 172 -4.63 17.69 0.67
CA ILE A 172 -5.55 16.62 1.12
C ILE A 172 -5.10 15.26 0.58
N ALA A 173 -4.77 15.18 -0.71
CA ALA A 173 -4.31 13.93 -1.32
C ALA A 173 -2.98 13.45 -0.69
N LEU A 174 -2.05 14.34 -0.38
CA LEU A 174 -0.78 14.00 0.30
C LEU A 174 -1.01 13.58 1.76
N ALA A 175 -1.98 14.17 2.46
CA ALA A 175 -2.36 13.75 3.80
C ALA A 175 -2.95 12.34 3.81
N LEU A 176 -3.86 12.04 2.87
CA LEU A 176 -4.39 10.70 2.69
C LEU A 176 -3.29 9.71 2.29
N SER A 177 -2.35 10.13 1.44
CA SER A 177 -1.16 9.34 1.12
C SER A 177 -0.37 8.96 2.37
N TYR A 178 -0.12 9.91 3.29
CA TYR A 178 0.54 9.62 4.57
C TYR A 178 -0.28 8.65 5.43
N LEU A 179 -1.61 8.79 5.49
CA LEU A 179 -2.48 7.89 6.25
C LEU A 179 -2.62 6.49 5.63
N THR A 180 -2.22 6.28 4.37
CA THR A 180 -2.09 4.93 3.78
C THR A 180 -0.76 4.29 4.10
N ARG A 181 0.33 5.07 4.07
CA ARG A 181 1.70 4.62 4.29
C ARG A 181 2.59 5.78 4.73
N TYR A 182 3.47 5.54 5.69
CA TYR A 182 4.33 6.57 6.27
C TYR A 182 5.28 7.25 5.27
N ASP A 183 5.65 6.59 4.18
CA ASP A 183 6.44 7.18 3.10
C ASP A 183 5.72 8.31 2.34
N GLY A 184 4.39 8.43 2.49
CA GLY A 184 3.64 9.61 2.06
C GLY A 184 4.06 10.91 2.76
N GLY A 185 4.69 10.82 3.94
CA GLY A 185 5.29 11.97 4.61
C GLY A 185 6.44 12.59 3.81
N ALA A 186 7.27 11.75 3.17
CA ALA A 186 8.37 12.19 2.31
C ALA A 186 7.83 12.91 1.06
N ALA A 187 6.76 12.39 0.46
CA ALA A 187 6.04 13.04 -0.63
C ALA A 187 5.49 14.41 -0.23
N GLY A 188 4.85 14.50 0.96
CA GLY A 188 4.33 15.76 1.50
C GLY A 188 5.41 16.81 1.72
N PHE A 189 6.55 16.41 2.31
CA PHE A 189 7.69 17.29 2.53
C PHE A 189 8.32 17.78 1.22
N ALA A 190 8.50 16.89 0.24
CA ALA A 190 9.04 17.26 -1.07
C ALA A 190 8.09 18.22 -1.83
N ALA A 191 6.78 17.99 -1.76
CA ALA A 191 5.78 18.89 -2.32
C ALA A 191 5.82 20.27 -1.65
N MET A 192 5.96 20.34 -0.32
CA MET A 192 6.11 21.60 0.43
C MET A 192 7.31 22.41 -0.07
N ILE A 193 8.50 21.78 -0.15
CA ILE A 193 9.72 22.43 -0.65
C ILE A 193 9.52 22.89 -2.09
N PHE A 194 8.97 22.02 -2.95
CA PHE A 194 8.75 22.35 -4.35
C PHE A 194 7.83 23.56 -4.51
N VAL A 195 6.68 23.56 -3.81
CA VAL A 195 5.72 24.66 -3.84
C VAL A 195 6.35 25.95 -3.32
N ALA A 196 7.08 25.92 -2.20
CA ALA A 196 7.79 27.07 -1.67
C ALA A 196 8.76 27.67 -2.69
N VAL A 197 9.58 26.83 -3.34
CA VAL A 197 10.56 27.25 -4.35
C VAL A 197 9.87 27.86 -5.57
N ILE A 198 8.82 27.23 -6.10
CA ILE A 198 8.11 27.74 -7.27
C ILE A 198 7.38 29.05 -6.96
N SER A 199 6.68 29.14 -5.82
CA SER A 199 6.00 30.38 -5.41
C SER A 199 6.99 31.53 -5.19
N PHE A 200 8.18 31.25 -4.64
CA PHE A 200 9.24 32.26 -4.49
C PHE A 200 9.81 32.73 -5.84
N ARG A 201 9.96 31.82 -6.80
CA ARG A 201 10.53 32.10 -8.13
C ARG A 201 9.54 32.76 -9.11
N ARG A 202 8.23 32.60 -8.91
CA ARG A 202 7.18 33.17 -9.78
C ARG A 202 7.00 34.68 -9.66
N ALA A 203 7.24 35.25 -8.49
CA ALA A 203 6.95 36.67 -8.27
C ALA A 203 7.99 37.59 -8.94
N SER A 204 7.54 38.76 -9.42
CA SER A 204 8.30 39.71 -10.27
C SER A 204 9.40 40.48 -9.53
N SER A 205 10.36 41.02 -10.30
CA SER A 205 11.72 41.50 -9.94
C SER A 205 11.84 42.80 -9.15
N SER A 206 10.79 43.34 -8.51
CA SER A 206 10.92 44.58 -7.73
C SER A 206 11.37 44.33 -6.26
N PRO A 207 12.23 45.18 -5.66
CA PRO A 207 12.66 45.05 -4.26
C PRO A 207 11.52 45.07 -3.24
N VAL A 208 10.49 45.91 -3.45
CA VAL A 208 9.28 46.00 -2.60
C VAL A 208 8.46 44.70 -2.62
N GLU A 209 8.61 43.89 -3.67
CA GLU A 209 7.91 42.62 -3.82
C GLU A 209 8.59 41.47 -3.06
N THR A 210 9.86 41.60 -2.64
CA THR A 210 10.64 40.50 -2.01
C THR A 210 10.00 39.97 -0.72
N VAL A 211 9.50 40.86 0.14
CA VAL A 211 8.78 40.49 1.37
C VAL A 211 7.47 39.78 1.03
N THR A 212 6.74 40.29 0.03
CA THR A 212 5.52 39.68 -0.51
C THR A 212 5.80 38.29 -1.10
N ARG A 213 6.96 38.08 -1.76
CA ARG A 213 7.38 36.78 -2.29
C ARG A 213 7.56 35.75 -1.19
N ARG A 214 8.31 36.11 -0.14
CA ARG A 214 8.56 35.21 1.01
C ARG A 214 7.26 34.85 1.70
N ARG A 215 6.43 35.86 1.99
CA ARG A 215 5.11 35.64 2.62
C ARG A 215 4.25 34.68 1.80
N ARG A 216 4.20 34.86 0.48
CA ARG A 216 3.46 33.98 -0.40
C ARG A 216 4.01 32.56 -0.43
N ALA A 217 5.32 32.40 -0.58
CA ALA A 217 5.94 31.08 -0.59
C ALA A 217 5.65 30.31 0.70
N VAL A 218 5.67 31.00 1.86
CA VAL A 218 5.29 30.43 3.15
C VAL A 218 3.82 30.04 3.19
N VAL A 219 2.92 30.90 2.69
CA VAL A 219 1.47 30.62 2.66
C VAL A 219 1.16 29.44 1.75
N ASP A 220 1.68 29.41 0.52
CA ASP A 220 1.43 28.30 -0.42
C ASP A 220 2.02 26.99 0.10
N ALA A 221 3.22 27.03 0.69
CA ALA A 221 3.84 25.87 1.35
C ALA A 221 3.01 25.40 2.55
N ALA A 222 2.49 26.31 3.37
CA ALA A 222 1.61 25.97 4.47
C ALA A 222 0.29 25.35 3.97
N VAL A 223 -0.32 25.89 2.91
CA VAL A 223 -1.56 25.34 2.34
C VAL A 223 -1.40 23.89 1.89
N VAL A 224 -0.29 23.56 1.21
CA VAL A 224 -0.06 22.18 0.77
C VAL A 224 0.38 21.26 1.91
N ALA A 225 1.13 21.76 2.89
CA ALA A 225 1.69 20.93 3.96
C ALA A 225 0.74 20.73 5.16
N LEU A 226 -0.13 21.70 5.44
CA LEU A 226 -0.98 21.70 6.65
C LEU A 226 -1.85 20.44 6.75
N PRO A 227 -2.52 19.95 5.70
CA PRO A 227 -3.30 18.71 5.80
C PRO A 227 -2.43 17.51 6.24
N THR A 228 -1.23 17.36 5.69
CA THR A 228 -0.31 16.27 6.06
C THR A 228 0.21 16.45 7.48
N ALA A 229 0.52 17.68 7.89
CA ALA A 229 0.94 17.98 9.26
C ALA A 229 -0.17 17.67 10.28
N VAL A 230 -1.41 18.05 9.98
CA VAL A 230 -2.57 17.72 10.82
C VAL A 230 -2.78 16.21 10.89
N ALA A 231 -2.71 15.50 9.76
CA ALA A 231 -2.82 14.04 9.73
C ALA A 231 -1.72 13.37 10.58
N PHE A 232 -0.48 13.84 10.47
CA PHE A 232 0.64 13.38 11.29
C PHE A 232 0.41 13.63 12.78
N THR A 233 0.06 14.87 13.17
CA THR A 233 -0.14 15.23 14.57
C THR A 233 -1.30 14.48 15.19
N VAL A 234 -2.46 14.42 14.51
CA VAL A 234 -3.63 13.69 15.00
C VAL A 234 -3.31 12.21 15.16
N TRP A 235 -2.64 11.59 14.19
CA TRP A 235 -2.26 10.19 14.25
C TRP A 235 -1.27 9.90 15.38
N ALA A 236 -0.19 10.69 15.49
CA ALA A 236 0.81 10.52 16.54
C ALA A 236 0.21 10.76 17.94
N SER A 237 -0.63 11.79 18.12
CA SER A 237 -1.31 12.05 19.38
C SER A 237 -2.29 10.94 19.74
N THR A 238 -3.01 10.38 18.76
CA THR A 238 -3.92 9.25 19.02
C THR A 238 -3.13 7.98 19.39
N SER A 239 -2.02 7.70 18.70
CA SER A 239 -1.11 6.60 19.06
C SER A 239 -0.63 6.76 20.51
N TRP A 240 -0.16 7.95 20.89
CA TRP A 240 0.31 8.20 22.25
C TRP A 240 -0.78 8.02 23.31
N LEU A 241 -1.99 8.52 23.06
CA LEU A 241 -3.12 8.40 23.99
C LEU A 241 -3.56 6.96 24.21
N ILE A 242 -3.43 6.10 23.19
CA ILE A 242 -3.92 4.71 23.24
C ILE A 242 -2.81 3.73 23.65
N THR A 243 -1.63 3.82 23.05
CA THR A 243 -0.55 2.85 23.26
C THR A 243 0.51 3.33 24.25
N GLY A 244 0.49 4.61 24.65
CA GLY A 244 1.57 5.22 25.43
C GLY A 244 2.78 5.65 24.59
N ASP A 245 2.80 5.34 23.29
CA ASP A 245 3.90 5.62 22.37
C ASP A 245 3.47 6.54 21.23
N LEU A 246 4.22 7.63 21.01
CA LEU A 246 3.98 8.56 19.88
C LEU A 246 4.19 7.89 18.52
N PHE A 247 5.16 6.98 18.43
CA PHE A 247 5.59 6.34 17.19
C PHE A 247 5.66 4.82 17.37
N ALA A 248 4.52 4.20 17.67
CA ALA A 248 4.39 2.74 17.80
C ALA A 248 4.97 1.99 16.58
N GLN A 249 4.98 2.59 15.39
CA GLN A 249 5.65 2.06 14.20
C GLN A 249 7.13 1.68 14.38
N PHE A 250 7.85 2.34 15.31
CA PHE A 250 9.27 2.12 15.55
C PHE A 250 9.54 1.38 16.85
N THR A 251 8.67 1.52 17.86
CA THR A 251 8.88 0.96 19.20
C THR A 251 8.18 -0.38 19.39
N SER A 252 7.15 -0.68 18.60
CA SER A 252 6.35 -1.90 18.77
C SER A 252 7.08 -3.15 18.28
N GLU A 253 6.94 -4.24 19.03
CA GLU A 253 7.37 -5.59 18.65
C GLU A 253 6.68 -6.12 17.38
N TYR A 254 5.53 -5.55 17.02
CA TYR A 254 4.81 -5.85 15.79
C TYR A 254 5.28 -5.00 14.59
N GLY A 255 6.22 -4.06 14.81
CA GLY A 255 6.76 -3.18 13.77
C GLY A 255 7.75 -3.87 12.85
N ASN A 256 7.96 -3.31 11.65
CA ASN A 256 8.84 -3.90 10.62
C ASN A 256 10.27 -4.13 11.12
N ALA A 257 10.84 -3.17 11.87
CA ALA A 257 12.21 -3.28 12.37
C ALA A 257 12.36 -4.44 13.37
N ALA A 258 11.37 -4.60 14.27
CA ALA A 258 11.32 -5.72 15.22
C ALA A 258 11.19 -7.06 14.47
N ILE A 259 10.26 -7.16 13.50
CA ILE A 259 10.08 -8.37 12.69
C ILE A 259 11.36 -8.74 11.94
N ILE A 260 12.06 -7.78 11.32
CA ILE A 260 13.32 -8.04 10.63
C ILE A 260 14.37 -8.60 11.61
N SER A 261 14.49 -8.00 12.79
CA SER A 261 15.44 -8.46 13.81
C SER A 261 15.11 -9.86 14.36
N GLN A 262 13.82 -10.15 14.57
CA GLN A 262 13.31 -11.44 15.04
C GLN A 262 13.55 -12.55 14.01
N LEU A 263 13.44 -12.24 12.71
CA LEU A 263 13.77 -13.16 11.63
C LEU A 263 15.29 -13.35 11.42
N GLY A 264 16.13 -12.72 12.24
CA GLY A 264 17.58 -12.75 12.11
C GLY A 264 18.10 -11.99 10.89
N GLY A 265 17.27 -11.15 10.26
CA GLY A 265 17.66 -10.31 9.15
C GLY A 265 18.25 -8.97 9.61
N SER A 266 19.16 -8.40 8.82
CA SER A 266 19.78 -7.11 9.07
C SER A 266 19.67 -6.19 7.86
N GLY A 267 18.47 -5.77 7.47
CA GLY A 267 18.29 -4.89 6.30
C GLY A 267 19.12 -5.32 5.08
N SER A 268 19.75 -4.37 4.39
CA SER A 268 20.90 -4.67 3.53
C SER A 268 22.21 -4.66 4.32
N ASP A 269 23.10 -5.63 4.13
CA ASP A 269 24.43 -5.67 4.78
C ASP A 269 25.28 -4.42 4.53
N THR A 270 25.05 -3.72 3.41
CA THR A 270 25.77 -2.49 3.02
C THR A 270 24.88 -1.52 2.24
N ALA A 271 25.17 -0.21 2.30
CA ALA A 271 24.44 0.79 1.52
C ALA A 271 24.52 0.56 0.00
N THR A 272 25.61 -0.01 -0.50
CA THR A 272 25.78 -0.35 -1.92
C THR A 272 24.83 -1.46 -2.36
N THR A 273 24.71 -2.54 -1.57
CA THR A 273 23.76 -3.63 -1.87
C THR A 273 22.31 -3.15 -1.84
N ALA A 274 21.94 -2.26 -0.91
CA ALA A 274 20.63 -1.61 -0.92
C ALA A 274 20.39 -0.82 -2.20
N LEU A 275 21.36 -0.01 -2.64
CA LEU A 275 21.24 0.78 -3.86
C LEU A 275 21.10 -0.09 -5.10
N GLU A 276 21.91 -1.14 -5.22
CA GLU A 276 21.85 -2.11 -6.34
C GLU A 276 20.51 -2.85 -6.37
N PHE A 277 20.04 -3.33 -5.22
CA PHE A 277 18.74 -3.98 -5.10
C PHE A 277 17.60 -3.05 -5.52
N SER A 278 17.62 -1.82 -5.00
CA SER A 278 16.60 -0.79 -5.29
C SER A 278 16.61 -0.40 -6.77
N ALA A 279 17.80 -0.18 -7.34
CA ALA A 279 17.97 0.14 -8.74
C ALA A 279 17.45 -0.99 -9.63
N THR A 280 17.72 -2.25 -9.26
CA THR A 280 17.21 -3.42 -9.97
C THR A 280 15.69 -3.49 -9.92
N CYS A 281 15.08 -3.29 -8.75
CA CYS A 281 13.62 -3.26 -8.60
C CYS A 281 12.97 -2.16 -9.46
N MET A 282 13.55 -0.96 -9.45
CA MET A 282 13.10 0.14 -10.31
C MET A 282 13.26 -0.18 -11.80
N ALA A 283 14.38 -0.80 -12.19
CA ALA A 283 14.64 -1.19 -13.58
C ALA A 283 13.73 -2.31 -14.06
N ILE A 284 13.33 -3.25 -13.20
CA ILE A 284 12.34 -4.29 -13.52
C ILE A 284 11.02 -3.64 -13.94
N MET A 285 10.55 -2.63 -13.20
CA MET A 285 9.24 -2.01 -13.43
C MET A 285 9.27 -0.87 -14.47
N ALA A 286 10.40 -0.18 -14.62
CA ALA A 286 10.56 0.96 -15.52
C ALA A 286 11.97 1.00 -16.13
N PRO A 287 12.36 0.01 -16.97
CA PRO A 287 13.73 -0.17 -17.45
C PRO A 287 14.28 1.02 -18.23
N LEU A 288 13.39 1.77 -18.89
CA LEU A 288 13.75 2.90 -19.75
C LEU A 288 13.54 4.25 -19.07
N LEU A 289 13.30 4.28 -17.74
CA LEU A 289 13.09 5.52 -16.98
C LEU A 289 14.28 6.48 -17.09
N VAL A 290 15.52 5.96 -17.00
CA VAL A 290 16.76 6.74 -17.07
C VAL A 290 16.90 7.47 -18.41
N LEU A 291 16.33 6.92 -19.49
CA LEU A 291 16.29 7.55 -20.81
C LEU A 291 15.06 8.46 -20.96
N LEU A 292 13.95 8.10 -20.32
CA LEU A 292 12.70 8.85 -20.37
C LEU A 292 12.84 10.22 -19.72
N VAL A 293 13.46 10.31 -18.54
CA VAL A 293 13.66 11.58 -17.82
C VAL A 293 14.35 12.65 -18.66
N PRO A 294 15.57 12.43 -19.21
CA PRO A 294 16.25 13.41 -20.05
C PRO A 294 15.49 13.65 -21.37
N GLY A 295 14.89 12.62 -21.97
CA GLY A 295 14.08 12.77 -23.18
C GLY A 295 12.91 13.74 -22.99
N VAL A 296 12.15 13.57 -21.90
CA VAL A 296 11.05 14.47 -21.53
C VAL A 296 11.56 15.85 -21.14
N ALA A 297 12.68 15.94 -20.41
CA ALA A 297 13.30 17.21 -20.06
C ALA A 297 13.73 18.02 -21.29
N VAL A 298 14.27 17.38 -22.32
CA VAL A 298 14.64 18.04 -23.59
C VAL A 298 13.41 18.59 -24.32
N VAL A 299 12.32 17.82 -24.38
CA VAL A 299 11.05 18.30 -24.96
C VAL A 299 10.48 19.47 -24.16
N ARG A 300 10.61 19.40 -22.83
CA ARG A 300 10.03 20.36 -21.88
C ARG A 300 11.04 21.40 -21.39
N ARG A 301 12.14 21.64 -22.09
CA ARG A 301 13.25 22.52 -21.64
C ARG A 301 12.81 23.93 -21.20
N ARG A 302 11.72 24.45 -21.76
CA ARG A 302 11.16 25.77 -21.41
C ARG A 302 10.16 25.74 -20.24
N ARG A 303 9.68 24.55 -19.84
CA ARG A 303 8.65 24.35 -18.80
C ARG A 303 8.89 23.04 -18.04
N LEU A 304 10.04 22.95 -17.39
CA LEU A 304 10.44 21.77 -16.61
C LEU A 304 9.65 21.60 -15.31
N ARG A 305 8.90 22.61 -14.87
CA ARG A 305 8.21 22.61 -13.56
C ARG A 305 7.26 21.41 -13.39
N ALA A 306 6.49 21.02 -14.41
CA ALA A 306 5.60 19.85 -14.34
C ALA A 306 6.36 18.51 -14.27
N VAL A 307 7.52 18.43 -14.92
CA VAL A 307 8.41 17.26 -14.84
C VAL A 307 9.06 17.21 -13.45
N ALA A 308 9.56 18.36 -12.99
CA ALA A 308 10.22 18.53 -11.71
C ALA A 308 9.31 18.19 -10.53
N VAL A 309 8.02 18.58 -10.54
CA VAL A 309 7.11 18.22 -9.45
C VAL A 309 6.81 16.73 -9.39
N SER A 310 6.69 16.09 -10.55
CA SER A 310 6.48 14.64 -10.64
C SER A 310 7.71 13.89 -10.11
N LEU A 311 8.91 14.33 -10.49
CA LEU A 311 10.17 13.80 -9.98
C LEU A 311 10.38 14.09 -8.49
N ALA A 312 10.00 15.26 -8.00
CA ALA A 312 10.13 15.61 -6.59
C ALA A 312 9.25 14.72 -5.70
N VAL A 313 7.97 14.57 -6.05
CA VAL A 313 7.03 13.79 -5.24
C VAL A 313 7.33 12.29 -5.30
N PHE A 314 7.38 11.70 -6.50
CA PHE A 314 7.66 10.25 -6.61
C PHE A 314 9.10 9.92 -6.26
N GLY A 315 10.06 10.77 -6.64
CA GLY A 315 11.48 10.57 -6.33
C GLY A 315 11.76 10.67 -4.84
N ALA A 316 11.08 11.52 -4.08
CA ALA A 316 11.21 11.55 -2.62
C ALA A 316 10.73 10.25 -1.97
N VAL A 317 9.64 9.67 -2.46
CA VAL A 317 9.17 8.36 -2.01
C VAL A 317 10.19 7.27 -2.32
N LEU A 318 10.65 7.19 -3.57
CA LEU A 318 11.64 6.19 -3.98
C LEU A 318 12.95 6.33 -3.20
N ALA A 319 13.44 7.56 -3.01
CA ALA A 319 14.63 7.83 -2.20
C ALA A 319 14.44 7.45 -0.73
N PHE A 320 13.25 7.71 -0.16
CA PHE A 320 12.93 7.28 1.19
C PHE A 320 12.91 5.76 1.32
N GLN A 321 12.40 5.02 0.33
CA GLN A 321 12.40 3.56 0.35
C GLN A 321 13.82 2.96 0.27
N VAL A 322 14.67 3.52 -0.60
CA VAL A 322 16.11 3.17 -0.66
C VAL A 322 16.77 3.41 0.71
N PHE A 323 16.50 4.58 1.31
CA PHE A 323 17.06 4.93 2.61
C PHE A 323 16.56 3.99 3.72
N ALA A 324 15.25 3.75 3.81
CA ALA A 324 14.65 2.85 4.79
C ALA A 324 15.21 1.42 4.68
N TYR A 325 15.36 0.92 3.45
CA TYR A 325 15.92 -0.41 3.22
C TYR A 325 17.40 -0.50 3.63
N SER A 326 18.19 0.52 3.29
CA SER A 326 19.61 0.59 3.72
C SER A 326 19.79 0.74 5.24
N ARG A 327 18.75 1.20 5.95
CA ARG A 327 18.71 1.29 7.42
C ARG A 327 18.06 0.08 8.09
N GLY A 328 17.61 -0.92 7.32
CA GLY A 328 16.95 -2.11 7.85
C GLY A 328 15.60 -1.85 8.53
N THR A 329 14.94 -0.74 8.22
CA THR A 329 13.62 -0.41 8.78
C THR A 329 12.47 -0.93 7.92
N THR A 330 12.76 -1.46 6.73
CA THR A 330 11.81 -2.09 5.82
C THR A 330 12.45 -3.26 5.07
N PHE A 331 11.62 -4.14 4.51
CA PHE A 331 12.07 -5.29 3.72
C PHE A 331 12.53 -4.89 2.30
N GLY A 332 13.36 -5.72 1.69
CA GLY A 332 13.75 -5.57 0.28
C GLY A 332 12.74 -6.27 -0.63
N PHE A 333 11.59 -5.65 -0.90
CA PHE A 333 10.57 -6.21 -1.80
C PHE A 333 10.32 -5.30 -3.01
N LEU A 334 10.07 -5.90 -4.18
CA LEU A 334 9.78 -5.22 -5.44
C LEU A 334 8.65 -4.19 -5.27
N ARG A 335 7.60 -4.55 -4.54
CA ARG A 335 6.41 -3.72 -4.29
C ARG A 335 6.69 -2.34 -3.70
N PHE A 336 7.74 -2.19 -2.90
CA PHE A 336 8.04 -0.89 -2.27
C PHE A 336 8.51 0.15 -3.29
N TYR A 337 8.94 -0.28 -4.47
CA TYR A 337 9.34 0.61 -5.56
C TYR A 337 8.22 0.83 -6.59
N ILE A 338 6.99 0.35 -6.35
CA ILE A 338 5.86 0.39 -7.30
C ILE A 338 5.52 1.80 -7.79
N THR A 339 5.85 2.84 -7.01
CA THR A 339 5.66 4.25 -7.38
C THR A 339 6.46 4.69 -8.61
N VAL A 340 7.46 3.90 -9.02
CA VAL A 340 8.19 4.11 -10.29
C VAL A 340 7.28 3.94 -11.51
N ILE A 341 6.25 3.08 -11.43
CA ILE A 341 5.29 2.83 -12.51
C ILE A 341 4.47 4.09 -12.81
N PRO A 342 3.71 4.68 -11.86
CA PRO A 342 3.00 5.93 -12.13
C PRO A 342 3.94 7.09 -12.46
N LEU A 343 5.15 7.16 -11.88
CA LEU A 343 6.15 8.15 -12.30
C LEU A 343 6.44 8.05 -13.80
N SER A 344 6.76 6.85 -14.28
CA SER A 344 7.05 6.60 -15.71
C SER A 344 5.84 6.95 -16.59
N ALA A 345 4.62 6.58 -16.16
CA ALA A 345 3.39 6.85 -16.90
C ALA A 345 3.07 8.36 -16.98
N VAL A 346 3.25 9.09 -15.86
CA VAL A 346 3.12 10.54 -15.83
C VAL A 346 4.16 11.20 -16.74
N LEU A 347 5.43 10.81 -16.64
CA LEU A 347 6.49 11.33 -17.52
C LEU A 347 6.19 11.07 -19.00
N ALA A 348 5.67 9.89 -19.34
CA ALA A 348 5.26 9.58 -20.71
C ALA A 348 4.08 10.44 -21.18
N ALA A 349 3.09 10.71 -20.32
CA ALA A 349 2.02 11.66 -20.62
C ALA A 349 2.57 13.09 -20.81
N LEU A 350 3.56 13.49 -20.01
CA LEU A 350 4.23 14.79 -20.12
C LEU A 350 5.12 14.91 -21.36
N ALA A 351 5.59 13.79 -21.93
CA ALA A 351 6.37 13.75 -23.17
C ALA A 351 5.57 14.29 -24.36
N ALA A 352 4.26 14.01 -24.40
CA ALA A 352 3.38 14.45 -25.46
C ALA A 352 3.14 15.97 -25.44
N PRO A 353 3.09 16.65 -26.61
CA PRO A 353 2.77 18.07 -26.70
C PRO A 353 1.32 18.32 -26.24
N MET A 354 1.10 19.47 -25.60
CA MET A 354 -0.25 19.88 -25.19
C MET A 354 -1.05 20.34 -26.41
N ARG A 355 -2.24 19.79 -26.64
CA ARG A 355 -3.05 20.08 -27.85
C ARG A 355 -4.39 20.78 -27.58
N ARG A 356 -4.75 20.95 -26.31
CA ARG A 356 -5.98 21.63 -25.90
C ARG A 356 -5.72 22.43 -24.63
N ASP A 357 -6.48 23.51 -24.48
CA ASP A 357 -6.47 24.28 -23.25
C ASP A 357 -7.06 23.46 -22.12
N MET A 358 -6.41 23.55 -20.96
CA MET A 358 -6.92 22.94 -19.73
C MET A 358 -8.20 23.66 -19.31
N PRO A 359 -9.27 22.94 -18.94
CA PRO A 359 -10.38 23.57 -18.24
C PRO A 359 -9.90 24.02 -16.86
N TYR A 360 -9.83 25.34 -16.64
CA TYR A 360 -9.56 25.96 -15.34
C TYR A 360 -10.78 26.75 -14.88
N ARG A 361 -11.07 26.68 -13.57
CA ARG A 361 -12.20 27.42 -12.97
C ARG A 361 -11.82 28.88 -12.70
N ARG A 362 -10.59 29.11 -12.26
CA ARG A 362 -10.01 30.42 -11.95
C ARG A 362 -8.50 30.38 -12.15
N LEU A 363 -7.94 31.44 -12.72
CA LEU A 363 -6.49 31.62 -12.81
C LEU A 363 -5.98 32.39 -11.60
N GLY A 364 -4.84 31.96 -11.07
CA GLY A 364 -4.09 32.71 -10.08
C GLY A 364 -3.43 33.94 -10.69
N ALA A 365 -3.02 34.87 -9.83
CA ALA A 365 -2.43 36.14 -10.25
C ALA A 365 -1.12 35.97 -11.05
N ASN A 366 -0.44 34.84 -10.92
CA ASN A 366 0.83 34.54 -11.60
C ASN A 366 0.71 33.26 -12.43
N ALA A 367 -0.48 33.01 -12.98
CA ALA A 367 -0.70 31.89 -13.88
C ALA A 367 0.17 32.04 -15.14
N GLU A 368 0.87 30.97 -15.49
CA GLU A 368 1.69 30.88 -16.69
C GLU A 368 1.14 29.73 -17.53
N LEU A 369 0.11 29.98 -18.34
CA LEU A 369 -0.53 28.94 -19.15
C LEU A 369 0.41 28.41 -20.24
N PRO A 370 0.46 27.09 -20.49
CA PRO A 370 1.30 26.52 -21.55
C PRO A 370 0.81 26.94 -22.93
N ASP A 371 1.74 27.37 -23.79
CA ASP A 371 1.41 27.58 -25.19
C ASP A 371 0.95 26.25 -25.81
N LEU A 372 -0.12 26.30 -26.61
CA LEU A 372 -0.51 25.19 -27.45
C LEU A 372 0.58 24.97 -28.49
N THR A 373 1.48 24.04 -28.22
CA THR A 373 2.60 23.76 -29.12
C THR A 373 2.07 23.10 -30.39
N PRO A 374 2.28 23.68 -31.59
CA PRO A 374 2.06 22.95 -32.83
C PRO A 374 2.92 21.69 -32.83
N SER A 375 2.44 20.64 -33.51
CA SER A 375 3.07 19.31 -33.51
C SER A 375 4.59 19.42 -33.71
N PRO A 376 5.43 18.97 -32.75
CA PRO A 376 6.85 19.26 -32.73
C PRO A 376 7.50 18.87 -34.06
N GLY A 377 8.39 19.67 -34.65
CA GLY A 377 9.07 19.29 -35.90
C GLY A 377 10.12 18.20 -35.71
N GLY A 378 10.40 17.40 -36.76
CA GLY A 378 11.52 16.46 -36.82
C GLY A 378 11.48 15.31 -35.80
N TRP A 379 12.65 14.90 -35.29
CA TRP A 379 12.84 13.76 -34.37
C TRP A 379 12.06 13.88 -33.05
N ARG A 380 11.68 15.10 -32.64
CA ARG A 380 10.91 15.34 -31.42
C ARG A 380 9.49 14.74 -31.45
N ARG A 381 8.96 14.43 -32.65
CA ARG A 381 7.69 13.66 -32.79
C ARG A 381 7.81 12.22 -32.32
N LEU A 382 9.03 11.67 -32.31
CA LEU A 382 9.28 10.30 -31.90
C LEU A 382 9.31 10.15 -30.38
N ILE A 383 9.57 11.22 -29.62
CA ILE A 383 9.74 11.14 -28.16
C ILE A 383 8.46 10.68 -27.43
N PRO A 384 7.25 11.20 -27.72
CA PRO A 384 6.02 10.68 -27.11
C PRO A 384 5.75 9.21 -27.48
N VAL A 385 6.12 8.81 -28.70
CA VAL A 385 5.97 7.42 -29.18
C VAL A 385 6.95 6.50 -28.47
N ALA A 386 8.21 6.92 -28.34
CA ALA A 386 9.24 6.21 -27.59
C ALA A 386 8.90 6.10 -26.10
N ALA A 387 8.34 7.17 -25.51
CA ALA A 387 7.88 7.17 -24.13
C ALA A 387 6.71 6.21 -23.91
N ALA A 388 5.75 6.20 -24.83
CA ALA A 388 4.65 5.23 -24.87
C ALA A 388 5.18 3.79 -24.99
N ALA A 389 6.08 3.53 -25.94
CA ALA A 389 6.71 2.22 -26.14
C ALA A 389 7.51 1.79 -24.89
N ALA A 390 8.16 2.71 -24.20
CA ALA A 390 8.89 2.43 -22.97
C ALA A 390 7.99 1.89 -21.86
N LEU A 391 6.74 2.38 -21.75
CA LEU A 391 5.77 1.82 -20.81
C LEU A 391 5.38 0.39 -21.19
N VAL A 392 5.16 0.12 -22.47
CA VAL A 392 4.80 -1.22 -22.97
C VAL A 392 5.94 -2.21 -22.71
N VAL A 393 7.20 -1.80 -22.92
CA VAL A 393 8.36 -2.61 -22.52
C VAL A 393 8.36 -2.84 -21.01
N GLY A 394 8.07 -1.81 -20.22
CA GLY A 394 7.92 -1.91 -18.76
C GLY A 394 6.88 -2.94 -18.31
N VAL A 395 5.75 -3.05 -19.00
CA VAL A 395 4.72 -4.10 -18.74
C VAL A 395 5.34 -5.49 -18.87
N GLY A 396 6.09 -5.75 -19.96
CA GLY A 396 6.75 -7.02 -20.19
C GLY A 396 7.87 -7.34 -19.19
N THR A 397 8.73 -6.37 -18.89
CA THR A 397 9.81 -6.57 -17.89
C THR A 397 9.25 -6.75 -16.48
N THR A 398 8.15 -6.07 -16.16
CA THR A 398 7.46 -6.26 -14.87
C THR A 398 6.93 -7.68 -14.74
N TRP A 399 6.27 -8.21 -15.79
CA TRP A 399 5.77 -9.59 -15.79
C TRP A 399 6.89 -10.61 -15.52
N VAL A 400 8.02 -10.47 -16.22
CA VAL A 400 9.18 -11.34 -16.04
C VAL A 400 9.80 -11.16 -14.65
N GLY A 401 9.93 -9.93 -14.18
CA GLY A 401 10.53 -9.63 -12.88
C GLY A 401 9.70 -10.11 -11.68
N MET A 402 8.36 -10.11 -11.80
CA MET A 402 7.47 -10.72 -10.80
C MET A 402 7.72 -12.22 -10.63
N ALA A 403 8.31 -12.90 -11.61
CA ALA A 403 8.67 -14.30 -11.50
C ALA A 403 9.99 -14.54 -10.71
N SER A 404 10.60 -13.51 -10.13
CA SER A 404 11.84 -13.65 -9.36
C SER A 404 11.55 -13.80 -7.86
N PRO A 405 11.88 -14.94 -7.22
CA PRO A 405 11.71 -15.10 -5.77
C PRO A 405 12.63 -14.17 -4.96
N LYS A 406 13.75 -13.71 -5.55
CA LYS A 406 14.70 -12.80 -4.90
C LYS A 406 14.15 -11.39 -4.75
N TYR A 407 13.52 -10.85 -5.80
CA TYR A 407 13.06 -9.46 -5.83
C TYR A 407 11.57 -9.36 -5.49
N ALA A 408 10.77 -10.33 -5.91
CA ALA A 408 9.31 -10.30 -5.88
C ALA A 408 8.74 -11.54 -5.14
N PRO A 409 9.13 -11.78 -3.86
CA PRO A 409 8.77 -13.01 -3.15
C PRO A 409 7.25 -13.20 -3.00
N GLN A 410 6.47 -12.11 -2.97
CA GLN A 410 5.02 -12.16 -2.84
C GLN A 410 4.31 -12.36 -4.18
N GLU A 411 4.82 -11.69 -5.22
CA GLU A 411 4.27 -11.75 -6.57
C GLU A 411 4.62 -13.04 -7.30
N PHE A 412 5.77 -13.63 -6.98
CA PHE A 412 6.26 -14.85 -7.60
C PHE A 412 5.28 -16.03 -7.45
N ALA A 413 4.56 -16.07 -6.33
CA ALA A 413 3.52 -17.05 -6.07
C ALA A 413 2.36 -17.02 -7.08
N LEU A 414 2.13 -15.88 -7.75
CA LEU A 414 1.08 -15.73 -8.76
C LEU A 414 1.28 -16.70 -9.94
N ARG A 415 2.53 -17.09 -10.23
CA ARG A 415 2.83 -18.06 -11.28
C ARG A 415 2.23 -19.44 -11.00
N ALA A 416 2.18 -19.84 -9.72
CA ALA A 416 1.55 -21.10 -9.32
C ALA A 416 0.03 -21.08 -9.44
N VAL A 417 -0.58 -19.89 -9.40
CA VAL A 417 -2.03 -19.69 -9.43
C VAL A 417 -2.56 -19.58 -10.87
N ILE A 418 -1.84 -18.90 -11.76
CA ILE A 418 -2.29 -18.66 -13.15
C ILE A 418 -1.80 -19.75 -14.12
N GLY A 419 -0.63 -20.35 -13.86
CA GLY A 419 0.00 -21.37 -14.71
C GLY A 419 0.08 -22.73 -14.03
N ALA A 420 -1.00 -23.17 -13.38
CA ALA A 420 -1.02 -24.40 -12.62
C ALA A 420 -0.81 -25.64 -13.52
N ASP A 421 0.37 -26.23 -13.45
CA ASP A 421 0.65 -27.59 -13.94
C ASP A 421 0.72 -28.55 -12.74
N PRO A 422 -0.38 -29.22 -12.34
CA PRO A 422 -0.49 -30.00 -11.11
C PRO A 422 0.67 -30.96 -10.89
N ASP A 423 1.18 -31.55 -11.97
CA ASP A 423 2.16 -32.64 -11.97
C ASP A 423 3.61 -32.16 -12.05
N SER A 424 3.84 -30.85 -12.21
CA SER A 424 5.20 -30.31 -12.27
C SER A 424 5.95 -30.49 -10.95
N THR A 425 7.12 -31.12 -11.03
CA THR A 425 8.07 -31.31 -9.92
C THR A 425 9.12 -30.20 -9.84
N ASP A 426 8.97 -29.13 -10.62
CA ASP A 426 9.89 -27.98 -10.57
C ASP A 426 9.86 -27.34 -9.17
N LYS A 427 11.03 -27.30 -8.51
CA LYS A 427 11.20 -26.75 -7.17
C LYS A 427 10.67 -25.32 -7.09
N LEU A 428 10.90 -24.52 -8.13
CA LEU A 428 10.45 -23.13 -8.18
C LEU A 428 8.91 -23.06 -8.11
N LEU A 429 8.20 -23.90 -8.86
CA LEU A 429 6.74 -23.95 -8.82
C LEU A 429 6.22 -24.50 -7.49
N LEU A 430 6.90 -25.48 -6.88
CA LEU A 430 6.55 -26.01 -5.57
C LEU A 430 6.68 -24.94 -4.47
N ASP A 431 7.75 -24.15 -4.50
CA ASP A 431 7.95 -23.03 -3.58
C ASP A 431 6.84 -21.97 -3.78
N ALA A 432 6.52 -21.62 -5.04
CA ALA A 432 5.42 -20.70 -5.36
C ALA A 432 4.06 -21.20 -4.83
N ARG A 433 3.78 -22.51 -4.94
CA ARG A 433 2.56 -23.13 -4.40
C ARG A 433 2.50 -23.05 -2.88
N ARG A 434 3.64 -23.19 -2.21
CA ARG A 434 3.74 -23.10 -0.76
C ARG A 434 3.41 -21.69 -0.29
N VAL A 435 3.94 -20.67 -0.96
CA VAL A 435 3.60 -19.26 -0.70
C VAL A 435 2.12 -18.97 -1.00
N ALA A 436 1.58 -19.51 -2.10
CA ALA A 436 0.17 -19.34 -2.43
C ALA A 436 -0.77 -19.96 -1.39
N ARG A 437 -0.33 -21.03 -0.71
CA ARG A 437 -1.04 -21.71 0.37
C ARG A 437 -0.71 -21.19 1.77
N SER A 438 -0.04 -20.04 1.89
CA SER A 438 0.46 -19.52 3.17
C SER A 438 -0.57 -19.47 4.30
N PHE A 439 -1.86 -19.33 4.01
CA PHE A 439 -2.93 -19.25 5.02
C PHE A 439 -3.94 -20.40 4.96
N SER A 440 -3.53 -21.56 4.44
CA SER A 440 -4.41 -22.74 4.33
C SER A 440 -4.65 -23.40 5.68
N THR A 441 -3.59 -23.63 6.46
CA THR A 441 -3.65 -24.24 7.80
C THR A 441 -4.45 -23.39 8.78
N GLU A 442 -4.28 -22.06 8.76
CA GLU A 442 -4.98 -21.12 9.63
C GLU A 442 -6.49 -21.11 9.38
N ARG A 443 -6.88 -21.30 8.11
CA ARG A 443 -8.28 -21.41 7.71
C ARG A 443 -8.91 -22.70 8.21
N GLU A 444 -8.18 -23.81 8.10
CA GLU A 444 -8.61 -25.10 8.64
C GLU A 444 -8.74 -25.05 10.16
N LEU A 445 -7.80 -24.38 10.84
CA LEU A 445 -7.88 -24.12 12.29
C LEU A 445 -9.08 -23.26 12.65
N ALA A 446 -9.36 -22.20 11.90
CA ALA A 446 -10.53 -21.35 12.10
C ALA A 446 -11.83 -22.16 11.97
N HIS A 447 -11.95 -22.98 10.91
CA HIS A 447 -13.11 -23.86 10.71
C HIS A 447 -13.23 -24.93 11.81
N TYR A 448 -12.11 -25.49 12.27
CA TYR A 448 -12.09 -26.44 13.37
C TYR A 448 -12.63 -25.79 14.65
N LEU A 449 -12.13 -24.62 15.03
CA LEU A 449 -12.60 -23.88 16.21
C LEU A 449 -14.08 -23.49 16.10
N ASP A 450 -14.51 -23.02 14.92
CA ASP A 450 -15.92 -22.71 14.66
C ASP A 450 -16.83 -23.94 14.85
N SER A 451 -16.36 -25.13 14.46
CA SER A 451 -17.12 -26.38 14.59
C SER A 451 -17.37 -26.80 16.05
N LEU A 452 -16.52 -26.35 16.98
CA LEU A 452 -16.66 -26.64 18.41
C LEU A 452 -17.78 -25.82 19.08
N ASN A 453 -18.36 -24.83 18.38
CA ASN A 453 -19.43 -23.98 18.88
C ASN A 453 -19.11 -23.34 20.26
N LEU A 454 -17.89 -22.82 20.37
CA LEU A 454 -17.38 -22.26 21.61
C LEU A 454 -18.13 -20.97 22.03
N PRO A 455 -18.20 -20.70 23.35
CA PRO A 455 -18.70 -19.42 23.85
C PRO A 455 -17.72 -18.28 23.53
N ASP A 456 -18.20 -17.05 23.66
CA ASP A 456 -17.37 -15.86 23.49
C ASP A 456 -16.18 -15.87 24.46
N GLY A 457 -14.99 -15.50 23.97
CA GLY A 457 -13.76 -15.48 24.75
C GLY A 457 -13.18 -16.85 25.17
N ALA A 458 -13.61 -17.94 24.55
CA ALA A 458 -13.14 -19.28 24.87
C ALA A 458 -11.71 -19.60 24.38
N VAL A 459 -11.18 -18.85 23.41
CA VAL A 459 -9.87 -19.10 22.79
C VAL A 459 -8.98 -17.89 22.99
N VAL A 460 -7.83 -18.05 23.62
CA VAL A 460 -6.80 -17.00 23.67
C VAL A 460 -5.81 -17.21 22.53
N CYS A 461 -5.52 -16.16 21.78
CA CYS A 461 -4.48 -16.15 20.75
C CYS A 461 -3.90 -14.74 20.56
N ASP A 462 -2.62 -14.67 20.25
CA ASP A 462 -1.97 -13.42 19.87
C ASP A 462 -2.14 -13.14 18.36
N THR A 463 -2.15 -11.85 17.99
CA THR A 463 -2.27 -11.40 16.59
C THR A 463 -0.95 -11.38 15.81
N VAL A 464 0.22 -11.70 16.39
CA VAL A 464 1.51 -11.80 15.64
C VAL A 464 1.33 -12.72 14.41
N TYR A 465 0.75 -13.89 14.65
CA TYR A 465 0.37 -14.87 13.62
C TYR A 465 -1.13 -15.17 13.63
N GLY A 466 -1.80 -15.07 14.78
CA GLY A 466 -3.20 -15.49 14.94
C GLY A 466 -4.20 -14.64 14.16
N PHE A 467 -3.80 -13.47 13.64
CA PHE A 467 -4.66 -12.63 12.81
C PHE A 467 -5.30 -13.42 11.66
N ALA A 468 -4.55 -14.36 11.06
CA ALA A 468 -5.01 -15.17 9.93
C ALA A 468 -6.09 -16.18 10.34
N VAL A 469 -6.02 -16.74 11.55
CA VAL A 469 -7.05 -17.63 12.10
C VAL A 469 -8.31 -16.84 12.45
N ILE A 470 -8.15 -15.71 13.14
CA ILE A 470 -9.27 -14.89 13.63
C ILE A 470 -10.12 -14.38 12.47
N VAL A 471 -9.49 -13.81 11.44
CA VAL A 471 -10.20 -13.19 10.32
C VAL A 471 -10.95 -14.19 9.45
N GLN A 472 -10.47 -15.43 9.39
CA GLN A 472 -11.06 -16.54 8.65
C GLN A 472 -12.18 -17.25 9.42
N SER A 473 -12.34 -16.97 10.72
CA SER A 473 -13.43 -17.50 11.52
C SER A 473 -14.75 -16.75 11.26
N GLN A 474 -15.85 -17.49 11.24
CA GLN A 474 -17.20 -16.94 11.21
C GLN A 474 -17.70 -16.53 12.61
N ARG A 475 -16.97 -16.89 13.67
CA ARG A 475 -17.29 -16.60 15.08
C ARG A 475 -16.14 -15.84 15.76
N PRO A 476 -15.76 -14.64 15.29
CA PRO A 476 -14.58 -13.92 15.80
C PRO A 476 -14.68 -13.56 17.30
N ARG A 477 -15.88 -13.56 17.90
CA ARG A 477 -16.09 -13.30 19.34
C ARG A 477 -15.58 -14.41 20.26
N GLN A 478 -15.32 -15.61 19.74
CA GLN A 478 -14.73 -16.69 20.53
C GLN A 478 -13.27 -16.40 20.92
N PHE A 479 -12.61 -15.46 20.23
CA PHE A 479 -11.21 -15.12 20.47
C PHE A 479 -11.04 -13.98 21.47
N VAL A 480 -10.03 -14.13 22.33
CA VAL A 480 -9.48 -13.10 23.20
C VAL A 480 -8.13 -12.70 22.62
N ILE A 481 -8.02 -11.45 22.19
CA ILE A 481 -6.88 -10.95 21.41
C ILE A 481 -6.23 -9.73 22.07
N PRO A 482 -4.96 -9.39 21.76
CA PRO A 482 -4.22 -8.34 22.47
C PRO A 482 -4.89 -6.96 22.50
N SER A 483 -5.77 -6.65 21.55
CA SER A 483 -6.53 -5.39 21.53
C SER A 483 -7.65 -5.33 22.56
N ASP A 484 -8.09 -6.47 23.13
CA ASP A 484 -9.18 -6.49 24.11
C ASP A 484 -8.74 -5.85 25.43
N ALA A 485 -9.58 -5.01 26.04
CA ALA A 485 -9.23 -4.24 27.24
C ALA A 485 -8.89 -5.11 28.47
N ASP A 486 -9.38 -6.34 28.53
CA ASP A 486 -9.15 -7.33 29.57
C ASP A 486 -8.21 -8.47 29.15
N PHE A 487 -7.56 -8.39 27.98
CA PHE A 487 -6.66 -9.43 27.44
C PHE A 487 -5.62 -9.88 28.46
N ALA A 488 -4.84 -8.93 29.02
CA ALA A 488 -3.79 -9.25 29.98
C ALA A 488 -4.33 -9.92 31.25
N ARG A 489 -5.54 -9.55 31.68
CA ARG A 489 -6.20 -10.16 32.86
C ARG A 489 -6.57 -11.61 32.56
N ILE A 490 -7.18 -11.85 31.40
CA ILE A 490 -7.59 -13.19 30.95
C ILE A 490 -6.37 -14.08 30.74
N LEU A 491 -5.35 -13.61 30.04
CA LEU A 491 -4.12 -14.37 29.78
C LEU A 491 -3.38 -14.75 31.08
N ASN A 492 -3.42 -13.89 32.11
CA ASN A 492 -2.80 -14.17 33.39
C ASN A 492 -3.49 -15.27 34.21
N ALA A 493 -4.80 -15.49 34.01
CA ALA A 493 -5.58 -16.52 34.70
C ALA A 493 -6.63 -17.16 33.77
N PRO A 494 -6.22 -17.94 32.75
CA PRO A 494 -7.14 -18.41 31.70
C PRO A 494 -8.32 -19.23 32.24
N ALA A 495 -8.06 -20.16 33.17
CA ALA A 495 -9.09 -21.00 33.79
C ALA A 495 -10.14 -20.19 34.56
N ALA A 496 -9.71 -19.17 35.33
CA ALA A 496 -10.60 -18.29 36.09
C ALA A 496 -11.53 -17.47 35.18
N HIS A 497 -11.08 -17.18 33.95
CA HIS A 497 -11.81 -16.42 32.95
C HIS A 497 -12.53 -17.30 31.92
N ARG A 498 -12.69 -18.60 32.20
CA ARG A 498 -13.41 -19.57 31.35
C ARG A 498 -12.83 -19.74 29.94
N VAL A 499 -11.54 -19.44 29.77
CA VAL A 499 -10.80 -19.80 28.56
C VAL A 499 -10.75 -21.32 28.48
N GLN A 500 -11.17 -21.88 27.36
CA GLN A 500 -11.15 -23.32 27.11
C GLN A 500 -9.89 -23.72 26.33
N TYR A 501 -9.40 -22.85 25.45
CA TYR A 501 -8.26 -23.14 24.60
C TYR A 501 -7.26 -22.00 24.50
N ILE A 502 -5.99 -22.36 24.32
CA ILE A 502 -4.91 -21.44 23.99
C ILE A 502 -4.31 -21.93 22.67
N LEU A 503 -4.29 -21.05 21.68
CA LEU A 503 -3.63 -21.30 20.40
C LEU A 503 -2.20 -20.77 20.50
N ALA A 504 -1.22 -21.67 20.33
CA ALA A 504 0.19 -21.40 20.57
C ALA A 504 1.02 -21.58 19.30
N VAL A 505 2.09 -20.79 19.21
CA VAL A 505 3.11 -20.81 18.15
C VAL A 505 4.51 -21.04 18.77
N PRO A 506 5.49 -21.55 18.01
CA PRO A 506 6.85 -21.73 18.49
C PRO A 506 7.44 -20.45 19.08
N ASN A 507 8.18 -20.57 20.19
CA ASN A 507 8.87 -19.45 20.83
C ASN A 507 10.22 -19.14 20.12
N GLU A 508 10.15 -18.92 18.81
CA GLU A 508 11.28 -18.63 17.94
C GLU A 508 10.85 -17.65 16.83
N GLY A 509 11.81 -17.00 16.20
CA GLY A 509 11.53 -15.99 15.18
C GLY A 509 10.58 -14.91 15.70
N ARG A 510 9.49 -14.64 14.96
CA ARG A 510 8.47 -13.67 15.38
C ARG A 510 7.64 -14.16 16.57
N GLY A 511 7.55 -15.46 16.81
CA GLY A 511 6.81 -16.03 17.94
C GLY A 511 7.40 -15.68 19.30
N THR A 512 8.63 -15.17 19.35
CA THR A 512 9.25 -14.60 20.57
C THR A 512 8.51 -13.37 21.10
N SER A 513 7.80 -12.64 20.24
CA SER A 513 6.98 -11.47 20.60
C SER A 513 5.52 -11.80 20.88
N ASP A 514 5.10 -13.05 20.66
CA ASP A 514 3.75 -13.51 20.92
C ASP A 514 3.43 -13.41 22.42
N ALA A 515 2.35 -12.71 22.79
CA ALA A 515 2.04 -12.47 24.21
C ALA A 515 1.81 -13.77 25.00
N VAL A 516 1.34 -14.84 24.36
CA VAL A 516 1.21 -16.15 25.00
C VAL A 516 2.60 -16.70 25.34
N ASN A 517 3.56 -16.61 24.42
CA ASN A 517 4.94 -17.04 24.68
C ASN A 517 5.65 -16.14 25.69
N VAL A 518 5.44 -14.82 25.65
CA VAL A 518 5.99 -13.91 26.68
C VAL A 518 5.46 -14.28 28.07
N ARG A 519 4.17 -14.60 28.19
CA ARG A 519 3.57 -14.95 29.48
C ARG A 519 3.90 -16.37 29.94
N PHE A 520 3.93 -17.31 28.99
CA PHE A 520 4.10 -18.74 29.19
C PHE A 520 5.17 -19.27 28.22
N PRO A 521 6.47 -19.11 28.52
CA PRO A 521 7.56 -19.41 27.59
C PRO A 521 7.62 -20.85 27.11
N THR A 522 7.03 -21.79 27.85
CA THR A 522 6.97 -23.21 27.50
C THR A 522 5.58 -23.66 26.99
N MET A 523 4.70 -22.72 26.62
CA MET A 523 3.34 -23.03 26.18
C MET A 523 3.36 -23.94 24.96
N TYR A 524 4.18 -23.61 23.96
CA TYR A 524 4.26 -24.38 22.73
C TYR A 524 4.86 -25.78 22.94
N GLU A 525 5.80 -25.94 23.86
CA GLU A 525 6.51 -27.21 24.08
C GLU A 525 5.68 -28.18 24.92
N ASN A 526 5.06 -27.70 26.00
CA ASN A 526 4.44 -28.55 27.01
C ASN A 526 3.17 -27.98 27.65
N GLY A 527 2.55 -26.94 27.08
CA GLY A 527 1.32 -26.33 27.61
C GLY A 527 1.53 -25.54 28.92
N ALA A 528 2.79 -25.25 29.26
CA ALA A 528 3.20 -24.49 30.45
C ALA A 528 2.58 -25.00 31.77
N GLN A 529 2.26 -26.30 31.84
CA GLN A 529 1.59 -26.96 32.97
C GLN A 529 0.18 -26.43 33.31
N ILE A 530 -0.38 -25.56 32.47
CA ILE A 530 -1.74 -25.02 32.64
C ILE A 530 -2.71 -25.54 31.58
N ALA A 531 -2.21 -26.25 30.57
CA ALA A 531 -3.01 -26.71 29.45
C ALA A 531 -2.48 -28.04 28.88
N ALA A 532 -3.37 -28.86 28.33
CA ALA A 532 -3.06 -30.14 27.70
C ALA A 532 -3.20 -30.05 26.17
N LEU A 533 -2.27 -30.63 25.42
CA LEU A 533 -2.29 -30.60 23.95
C LEU A 533 -3.52 -31.33 23.41
N VAL A 534 -4.24 -30.70 22.49
CA VAL A 534 -5.42 -31.26 21.81
C VAL A 534 -5.13 -31.54 20.34
N LEU A 535 -4.45 -30.60 19.68
CA LEU A 535 -4.19 -30.66 18.25
C LEU A 535 -2.82 -30.06 17.95
N GLU A 536 -2.08 -30.71 17.06
CA GLU A 536 -0.93 -30.13 16.37
C GLU A 536 -1.29 -30.01 14.89
N ALA A 537 -1.12 -28.81 14.34
CA ALA A 537 -1.38 -28.52 12.94
C ALA A 537 -0.10 -27.99 12.29
N ARG A 538 0.54 -28.85 11.50
CA ARG A 538 1.74 -28.48 10.74
C ARG A 538 1.38 -27.57 9.58
N ASN A 539 2.16 -26.51 9.40
CA ASN A 539 1.88 -25.49 8.41
C ASN A 539 2.24 -25.97 7.00
N GLN A 540 1.30 -25.79 6.08
CA GLN A 540 1.54 -26.07 4.66
C GLN A 540 2.08 -24.84 3.90
N GLY A 541 2.03 -23.67 4.53
CA GLY A 541 2.46 -22.37 4.05
C GLY A 541 3.97 -22.14 4.12
N ALA A 542 4.43 -21.04 3.51
CA ALA A 542 5.84 -20.64 3.52
C ALA A 542 6.19 -19.73 4.71
N ASP A 543 5.26 -18.84 5.10
CA ASP A 543 5.54 -17.73 6.03
C ASP A 543 4.74 -17.80 7.35
N GLN A 544 4.19 -18.97 7.68
CA GLN A 544 3.40 -19.19 8.88
C GLN A 544 3.99 -20.34 9.74
N PRO A 545 3.84 -20.27 11.07
CA PRO A 545 4.40 -21.27 11.98
C PRO A 545 3.54 -22.53 12.02
N ASP A 546 4.13 -23.62 12.52
CA ASP A 546 3.35 -24.76 13.01
C ASP A 546 2.50 -24.32 14.22
N TRP A 547 1.29 -24.85 14.32
CA TRP A 547 0.34 -24.47 15.36
C TRP A 547 0.09 -25.60 16.34
N ARG A 548 -0.11 -25.24 17.60
CA ARG A 548 -0.61 -26.16 18.63
C ARG A 548 -1.79 -25.56 19.36
N LEU A 549 -2.84 -26.36 19.49
CA LEU A 549 -4.02 -26.01 20.29
C LEU A 549 -3.97 -26.76 21.62
N TYR A 550 -3.97 -26.00 22.69
CA TYR A 550 -3.97 -26.52 24.05
C TYR A 550 -5.33 -26.28 24.71
N ARG A 551 -5.87 -27.27 25.43
CA ARG A 551 -7.04 -27.13 26.29
C ARG A 551 -6.60 -26.77 27.69
N VAL A 552 -7.10 -25.65 28.23
CA VAL A 552 -6.78 -25.22 29.60
C VAL A 552 -7.28 -26.27 30.59
N VAL A 553 -6.41 -26.67 31.52
CA VAL A 553 -6.75 -27.58 32.62
C VAL A 553 -7.12 -26.72 33.83
N SER A 554 -8.24 -27.05 34.46
CA SER A 554 -8.77 -26.32 35.62
C SER A 554 -7.90 -26.44 36.86
#